data_AF-H3ZFF2-F1
#
_entry.id   AF-H3ZFF2-F1
#
_cell.length_a   1.000
_cell.length_b   1.000
_cell.length_c   1.000
_cell.angle_alpha   90.00
_cell.angle_beta   90.00
_cell.angle_gamma   90.00
#
_symmetry.space_group_name_H-M   'P 1'
#
loop_
_entity.id
_entity.type
_entity.pdbx_description
1 polymer ?
#
loop_
_entity_poly.entity_id
_entity_poly.type
_entity_poly.pdbx_seq_one_letter_code
_entity_poly.pdbx_strand_id
1 'polypeptide(L)'
;MQQDTEKYRQIFESMSPEEVEEMNRLNNEEHQRQVQAFKAGYEKGICYLCGKPFKTISKDNPCLHWLLRQCKFEKKDFPKVYEKYGYGNIAAFVRWCANQEKLLSNINDLDDERSERKVLSYTVKWKNIEWTFDCSKNDFDGHQGTSINYPHYHFQMRIDGRQFINFNDFHVPFTDYDLFVLKNSIEQSDWFKQDFGAIGSGMQKAVSVDLNDILEHTTRSDNEDEAVYHFSTMIDARDNPISGEEIYEMQQEAERTGKSFAYIAQKRLKDRAKVQTVVSPADSIPDIASRTEHKRR
;
A
#
# COMPACT_ATOMS: atom_id res chain seq x y z
N MET A 1 -3.28 10.99 24.64
CA MET A 1 -4.52 11.78 24.80
C MET A 1 -5.67 10.96 24.22
N GLN A 2 -6.83 10.84 24.89
CA GLN A 2 -7.95 10.08 24.33
C GLN A 2 -8.50 10.87 23.13
N GLN A 3 -8.26 10.38 21.92
CA GLN A 3 -8.84 10.96 20.69
C GLN A 3 -10.36 10.73 20.75
N ASP A 4 -11.13 11.81 20.71
CA ASP A 4 -12.59 11.79 20.71
C ASP A 4 -13.08 12.05 19.27
N THR A 5 -13.31 10.96 18.54
CA THR A 5 -13.63 11.00 17.11
C THR A 5 -14.97 11.67 16.82
N GLU A 6 -15.92 11.56 17.74
CA GLU A 6 -17.22 12.21 17.65
C GLU A 6 -17.10 13.73 17.82
N LYS A 7 -16.26 14.18 18.76
CA LYS A 7 -15.97 15.61 18.89
C LYS A 7 -15.32 16.18 17.62
N TYR A 8 -14.44 15.42 16.95
CA TYR A 8 -13.87 15.86 15.68
C TYR A 8 -14.94 15.96 14.60
N ARG A 9 -15.82 14.95 14.48
CA ARG A 9 -16.95 14.99 13.55
C ARG A 9 -17.80 16.25 13.75
N GLN A 10 -18.18 16.57 14.98
CA GLN A 10 -18.96 17.78 15.29
C GLN A 10 -18.25 19.08 14.87
N ILE A 11 -16.92 19.15 15.00
CA ILE A 11 -16.14 20.30 14.52
C ILE A 11 -16.26 20.41 12.99
N PHE A 12 -16.06 19.31 12.26
CA PHE A 12 -16.12 19.32 10.80
C PHE A 12 -17.55 19.56 10.27
N GLU A 13 -18.57 19.01 10.92
CA GLU A 13 -19.98 19.27 10.57
C GLU A 13 -20.41 20.71 10.86
N SER A 14 -19.70 21.41 11.75
CA SER A 14 -19.93 22.84 12.03
C SER A 14 -19.27 23.79 11.03
N MET A 15 -18.36 23.27 10.17
CA MET A 15 -17.70 24.06 9.14
C MET A 15 -18.64 24.29 7.95
N SER A 16 -18.47 25.43 7.30
CA SER A 16 -19.11 25.70 6.02
C SER A 16 -18.56 24.78 4.92
N PRO A 17 -19.34 24.47 3.87
CA PRO A 17 -18.85 23.74 2.71
C PRO A 17 -17.59 24.37 2.09
N GLU A 18 -17.51 25.70 2.07
CA GLU A 18 -16.37 26.44 1.54
C GLU A 18 -15.09 26.25 2.38
N GLU A 19 -15.20 26.18 3.71
CA GLU A 19 -14.06 25.88 4.59
C GLU A 19 -13.55 24.46 4.38
N VAL A 20 -14.45 23.49 4.24
CA VAL A 20 -14.10 22.08 3.97
C VAL A 20 -13.43 21.94 2.61
N GLU A 21 -13.97 22.60 1.58
CA GLU A 21 -13.40 22.59 0.23
C GLU A 21 -12.01 23.23 0.22
N GLU A 22 -11.83 24.37 0.88
CA GLU A 22 -10.53 25.04 0.96
C GLU A 22 -9.49 24.18 1.69
N MET A 23 -9.86 23.53 2.80
CA MET A 23 -8.96 22.60 3.49
C MET A 23 -8.55 21.42 2.60
N ASN A 24 -9.50 20.83 1.88
CA ASN A 24 -9.23 19.74 0.96
C ASN A 24 -8.34 20.19 -0.20
N ARG A 25 -8.57 21.39 -0.74
CA ARG A 25 -7.77 21.99 -1.81
C ARG A 25 -6.32 22.20 -1.35
N LEU A 26 -6.12 22.82 -0.19
CA LEU A 26 -4.78 23.06 0.37
C LEU A 26 -4.03 21.75 0.65
N ASN A 27 -4.71 20.74 1.19
CA ASN A 27 -4.13 19.41 1.40
C ASN A 27 -3.72 18.75 0.08
N ASN A 28 -4.56 18.83 -0.94
CA ASN A 28 -4.25 18.28 -2.27
C ASN A 28 -3.08 19.04 -2.93
N GLU A 29 -3.05 20.37 -2.87
CA GLU A 29 -1.95 21.17 -3.43
C GLU A 29 -0.61 20.85 -2.77
N GLU A 30 -0.60 20.73 -1.44
CA GLU A 30 0.59 20.34 -0.70
C GLU A 30 1.02 18.91 -1.06
N HIS A 31 0.07 17.97 -1.19
CA HIS A 31 0.35 16.62 -1.67
C HIS A 31 1.00 16.65 -3.05
N GLN A 32 0.40 17.34 -4.04
CA GLN A 32 0.94 17.43 -5.39
C GLN A 32 2.35 18.03 -5.40
N ARG A 33 2.59 19.08 -4.61
CA ARG A 33 3.91 19.70 -4.46
C ARG A 33 4.94 18.69 -3.94
N GLN A 34 4.61 17.94 -2.89
CA GLN A 34 5.50 16.93 -2.34
C GLN A 34 5.74 15.77 -3.31
N VAL A 35 4.71 15.30 -4.01
CA VAL A 35 4.81 14.24 -5.03
C VAL A 35 5.76 14.64 -6.14
N GLN A 36 5.63 15.86 -6.66
CA GLN A 36 6.51 16.39 -7.71
C GLN A 36 7.95 16.48 -7.23
N ALA A 37 8.17 17.02 -6.03
CA ALA A 37 9.50 17.11 -5.44
C ALA A 37 10.11 15.73 -5.19
N PHE A 38 9.32 14.77 -4.71
CA PHE A 38 9.72 13.38 -4.52
C PHE A 38 10.15 12.74 -5.83
N LYS A 39 9.30 12.76 -6.87
CA LYS A 39 9.62 12.16 -8.18
C LYS A 39 10.91 12.76 -8.78
N ALA A 40 10.99 14.09 -8.81
CA ALA A 40 12.16 14.80 -9.35
C ALA A 40 13.46 14.51 -8.57
N GLY A 41 13.36 14.34 -7.25
CA GLY A 41 14.49 13.93 -6.41
C GLY A 41 14.86 12.46 -6.63
N TYR A 42 13.86 11.58 -6.65
CA TYR A 42 14.01 10.14 -6.77
C TYR A 42 14.74 9.75 -8.05
N GLU A 43 14.35 10.32 -9.19
CA GLU A 43 15.03 10.14 -10.50
C GLU A 43 16.52 10.49 -10.45
N LYS A 44 16.90 11.46 -9.61
CA LYS A 44 18.28 11.94 -9.44
C LYS A 44 19.03 11.23 -8.30
N GLY A 45 18.39 10.29 -7.61
CA GLY A 45 18.96 9.65 -6.42
C GLY A 45 19.12 10.61 -5.23
N ILE A 46 18.28 11.63 -5.14
CA ILE A 46 18.29 12.69 -4.12
C ILE A 46 17.01 12.61 -3.28
N CYS A 47 17.15 12.66 -1.96
CA CYS A 47 16.01 12.70 -1.06
C CYS A 47 15.36 14.08 -1.05
N TYR A 48 14.08 14.17 -1.43
CA TYR A 48 13.32 15.42 -1.43
C TYR A 48 13.15 16.06 -0.05
N LEU A 49 13.24 15.28 1.04
CA LEU A 49 13.09 15.79 2.40
C LEU A 49 14.31 16.53 2.94
N CYS A 50 15.51 16.09 2.56
CA CYS A 50 16.75 16.66 3.09
C CYS A 50 17.69 17.22 2.03
N GLY A 51 17.36 17.09 0.74
CA GLY A 51 18.16 17.54 -0.39
C GLY A 51 19.47 16.78 -0.59
N LYS A 52 19.71 15.69 0.15
CA LYS A 52 20.96 14.92 0.09
C LYS A 52 20.80 13.67 -0.78
N PRO A 53 21.90 13.17 -1.38
CA PRO A 53 21.91 11.87 -2.06
C PRO A 53 21.44 10.75 -1.13
N PHE A 54 20.77 9.73 -1.68
CA PHE A 54 20.34 8.56 -0.91
C PHE A 54 21.49 7.80 -0.21
N LYS A 55 22.71 7.93 -0.74
CA LYS A 55 23.94 7.35 -0.15
C LYS A 55 24.46 8.10 1.08
N THR A 56 23.95 9.30 1.35
CA THR A 56 24.42 10.15 2.44
C THR A 56 23.73 9.82 3.75
N ILE A 57 24.49 9.70 4.84
CA ILE A 57 23.99 9.63 6.20
C ILE A 57 24.40 10.89 6.96
N SER A 58 23.51 11.44 7.78
CA SER A 58 23.77 12.66 8.55
C SER A 58 23.22 12.48 9.95
N LYS A 59 24.06 12.04 10.88
CA LYS A 59 23.60 11.63 12.23
C LYS A 59 22.84 12.74 12.96
N ASP A 60 23.19 14.00 12.70
CA ASP A 60 22.54 15.18 13.30
C ASP A 60 21.25 15.59 12.60
N ASN A 61 20.96 15.04 11.42
CA ASN A 61 19.72 15.27 10.68
C ASN A 61 19.18 13.95 10.11
N PRO A 62 18.51 13.12 10.94
CA PRO A 62 17.86 11.89 10.53
C PRO A 62 16.87 12.09 9.39
N CYS A 63 16.75 11.11 8.49
CA CYS A 63 15.92 11.21 7.31
C CYS A 63 15.35 9.86 6.89
N LEU A 64 14.16 9.86 6.28
CA LEU A 64 13.47 8.64 5.83
C LEU A 64 14.25 7.85 4.78
N HIS A 65 15.08 8.51 3.94
CA HIS A 65 15.85 7.82 2.91
C HIS A 65 16.88 6.83 3.46
N TRP A 66 17.17 6.87 4.76
CA TRP A 66 18.03 5.88 5.41
C TRP A 66 17.43 4.48 5.33
N LEU A 67 16.10 4.38 5.29
CA LEU A 67 15.39 3.11 5.14
C LEU A 67 15.67 2.44 3.78
N LEU A 68 16.09 3.19 2.76
CA LEU A 68 16.52 2.64 1.47
C LEU A 68 17.85 1.90 1.53
N ARG A 69 18.56 1.99 2.67
CA ARG A 69 19.86 1.34 2.92
C ARG A 69 20.94 1.54 1.85
N GLN A 70 20.81 2.59 1.03
CA GLN A 70 21.87 3.00 0.12
C GLN A 70 23.01 3.74 0.84
N CYS A 71 22.78 4.14 2.09
CA CYS A 71 23.76 4.70 3.01
C CYS A 71 24.15 3.70 4.10
N LYS A 72 25.10 4.07 4.97
CA LYS A 72 25.56 3.25 6.11
C LYS A 72 24.58 3.24 7.30
N PHE A 73 23.28 3.14 7.03
CA PHE A 73 22.23 3.03 8.05
C PHE A 73 22.43 1.75 8.86
N GLU A 74 22.40 1.84 10.19
CA GLU A 74 22.43 0.68 11.08
C GLU A 74 21.11 0.58 11.85
N LYS A 75 20.76 -0.63 12.33
CA LYS A 75 19.52 -0.87 13.07
C LYS A 75 19.36 0.10 14.26
N LYS A 76 20.46 0.37 14.97
CA LYS A 76 20.50 1.29 16.13
C LYS A 76 20.21 2.75 15.77
N ASP A 77 20.24 3.13 14.50
CA ASP A 77 19.88 4.47 14.04
C ASP A 77 18.37 4.62 13.77
N PHE A 78 17.61 3.52 13.71
CA PHE A 78 16.16 3.56 13.45
C PHE A 78 15.38 4.43 14.46
N PRO A 79 15.69 4.43 15.77
CA PRO A 79 15.08 5.36 16.72
C PRO A 79 15.11 6.82 16.30
N LYS A 80 16.25 7.28 15.76
CA LYS A 80 16.40 8.67 15.31
C LYS A 80 15.48 9.00 14.14
N VAL A 81 15.07 8.00 13.36
CA VAL A 81 14.15 8.16 12.23
C VAL A 81 12.71 8.27 12.75
N TYR A 82 12.25 7.32 13.55
CA TYR A 82 10.85 7.31 14.02
C TYR A 82 10.57 8.35 15.11
N GLU A 83 11.58 8.85 15.82
CA GLU A 83 11.43 9.99 16.73
C GLU A 83 11.20 11.31 15.98
N LYS A 84 11.68 11.40 14.73
CA LYS A 84 11.53 12.59 13.89
C LYS A 84 10.32 12.52 12.95
N TYR A 85 9.95 11.31 12.52
CA TYR A 85 8.88 11.09 11.53
C TYR A 85 7.87 10.10 12.09
N GLY A 86 6.59 10.49 12.09
CA GLY A 86 5.49 9.61 12.52
C GLY A 86 5.24 8.46 11.54
N TYR A 87 4.34 7.55 11.94
CA TYR A 87 3.94 6.41 11.13
C TYR A 87 3.50 6.85 9.72
N GLY A 88 2.64 7.87 9.62
CA GLY A 88 2.11 8.35 8.35
C GLY A 88 3.22 8.80 7.38
N ASN A 89 4.25 9.48 7.88
CA ASN A 89 5.38 9.92 7.06
C ASN A 89 6.24 8.75 6.59
N ILE A 90 6.56 7.82 7.51
CA ILE A 90 7.38 6.64 7.19
C ILE A 90 6.65 5.78 6.15
N ALA A 91 5.36 5.49 6.38
CA ALA A 91 4.51 4.71 5.50
C ALA A 91 4.39 5.35 4.11
N ALA A 92 4.12 6.67 4.04
CA ALA A 92 4.06 7.39 2.78
C ALA A 92 5.37 7.26 1.99
N PHE A 93 6.52 7.53 2.63
CA PHE A 93 7.81 7.49 1.97
C PHE A 93 8.14 6.12 1.36
N VAL A 94 7.97 5.04 2.12
CA VAL A 94 8.29 3.70 1.62
C VAL A 94 7.32 3.24 0.52
N ARG A 95 6.02 3.58 0.64
CA ARG A 95 5.01 3.31 -0.39
C ARG A 95 5.33 4.06 -1.67
N TRP A 96 5.72 5.33 -1.57
CA TRP A 96 6.10 6.14 -2.72
C TRP A 96 7.32 5.57 -3.43
N CYS A 97 8.33 5.11 -2.69
CA CYS A 97 9.50 4.45 -3.26
C CYS A 97 9.12 3.15 -3.98
N ALA A 98 8.30 2.29 -3.37
CA ALA A 98 7.82 1.05 -3.96
C ALA A 98 7.08 1.28 -5.29
N ASN A 99 6.21 2.28 -5.32
CA ASN A 99 5.42 2.65 -6.51
C ASN A 99 6.22 3.38 -7.58
N GLN A 100 7.43 3.89 -7.30
CA GLN A 100 8.35 4.33 -8.37
C GLN A 100 8.95 3.16 -9.13
N GLU A 101 9.06 1.99 -8.49
CA GLU A 101 9.61 0.80 -9.13
C GLU A 101 8.50 0.03 -9.86
N LYS A 102 7.37 -0.23 -9.18
CA LYS A 102 6.22 -0.91 -9.76
C LYS A 102 4.95 -0.47 -9.05
N LEU A 103 4.04 0.17 -9.80
CA LEU A 103 2.83 0.78 -9.27
C LEU A 103 1.86 -0.31 -8.74
N LEU A 104 1.30 -0.10 -7.56
CA LEU A 104 0.34 -0.95 -6.82
C LEU A 104 0.89 -2.28 -6.32
N SER A 105 1.54 -3.08 -7.17
CA SER A 105 1.85 -4.49 -6.86
C SER A 105 2.95 -4.70 -5.84
N ASN A 106 3.80 -3.69 -5.61
CA ASN A 106 4.86 -3.77 -4.61
C ASN A 106 4.36 -3.53 -3.18
N ILE A 107 3.06 -3.29 -2.98
CA ILE A 107 2.46 -3.03 -1.67
C ILE A 107 1.30 -4.01 -1.49
N ASN A 108 1.48 -4.99 -0.62
CA ASN A 108 0.40 -5.86 -0.19
C ASN A 108 -0.22 -5.31 1.09
N ASP A 109 -1.35 -4.64 0.93
CA ASP A 109 -2.20 -4.09 1.98
C ASP A 109 -3.64 -4.60 1.90
N LEU A 110 -3.82 -5.83 1.38
CA LEU A 110 -5.13 -6.47 1.23
C LEU A 110 -5.83 -6.67 2.57
N ASP A 111 -7.08 -6.23 2.66
CA ASP A 111 -7.90 -6.37 3.86
C ASP A 111 -8.19 -7.84 4.17
N ASP A 112 -8.40 -8.66 3.13
CA ASP A 112 -8.70 -10.10 3.27
C ASP A 112 -7.52 -10.92 3.81
N GLU A 113 -6.28 -10.44 3.63
CA GLU A 113 -5.07 -11.09 4.17
C GLU A 113 -4.73 -10.58 5.59
N ARG A 114 -5.32 -9.45 6.00
CA ARG A 114 -5.13 -8.90 7.34
C ARG A 114 -6.06 -9.57 8.33
N SER A 115 -5.50 -10.11 9.41
CA SER A 115 -6.30 -10.62 10.53
C SER A 115 -7.18 -9.52 11.15
N GLU A 116 -8.45 -9.83 11.45
CA GLU A 116 -9.39 -8.93 12.14
C GLU A 116 -8.92 -8.40 13.51
N ARG A 117 -7.89 -9.04 14.09
CA ARG A 117 -7.25 -8.60 15.34
C ARG A 117 -6.24 -7.47 15.13
N LYS A 118 -5.96 -7.09 13.88
CA LYS A 118 -4.97 -6.08 13.49
C LYS A 118 -5.66 -4.77 13.15
N VAL A 119 -5.06 -3.68 13.61
CA VAL A 119 -5.39 -2.31 13.18
C VAL A 119 -4.71 -2.02 11.84
N LEU A 120 -3.46 -2.47 11.67
CA LEU A 120 -2.77 -2.47 10.39
C LEU A 120 -1.85 -3.68 10.29
N SER A 121 -1.71 -4.22 9.08
CA SER A 121 -0.78 -5.29 8.74
C SER A 121 -0.57 -5.22 7.23
N TYR A 122 0.62 -4.85 6.77
CA TYR A 122 0.93 -4.79 5.34
C TYR A 122 2.43 -4.82 5.08
N THR A 123 2.83 -5.31 3.90
CA THR A 123 4.21 -5.33 3.44
C THR A 123 4.39 -4.41 2.23
N VAL A 124 5.50 -3.67 2.22
CA VAL A 124 5.95 -2.83 1.11
C VAL A 124 7.31 -3.35 0.63
N LYS A 125 7.42 -3.69 -0.65
CA LYS A 125 8.64 -4.15 -1.30
C LYS A 125 9.24 -3.05 -2.16
N TRP A 126 10.55 -2.88 -2.07
CA TRP A 126 11.30 -1.98 -2.91
C TRP A 126 12.65 -2.60 -3.25
N LYS A 127 12.83 -2.96 -4.52
CA LYS A 127 14.02 -3.69 -4.99
C LYS A 127 14.23 -4.95 -4.12
N ASN A 128 15.31 -4.98 -3.35
CA ASN A 128 15.66 -6.08 -2.47
C ASN A 128 15.29 -5.84 -0.99
N ILE A 129 14.57 -4.76 -0.69
CA ILE A 129 14.16 -4.41 0.67
C ILE A 129 12.66 -4.64 0.82
N GLU A 130 12.26 -5.17 1.98
CA GLU A 130 10.87 -5.28 2.39
C GLU A 130 10.68 -4.61 3.74
N TRP A 131 9.62 -3.81 3.86
CA TRP A 131 9.19 -3.22 5.10
C TRP A 131 7.80 -3.72 5.45
N THR A 132 7.63 -4.23 6.66
CA THR A 132 6.31 -4.68 7.14
C THR A 132 5.92 -3.89 8.37
N PHE A 133 4.70 -3.36 8.35
CA PHE A 133 4.09 -2.67 9.47
C PHE A 133 3.02 -3.57 10.07
N ASP A 134 3.05 -3.73 11.38
CA ASP A 134 2.12 -4.59 12.10
C ASP A 134 1.65 -3.92 13.40
N CYS A 135 0.35 -3.89 13.64
CA CYS A 135 -0.24 -3.39 14.88
C CYS A 135 -1.48 -4.21 15.22
N SER A 136 -1.48 -4.93 16.34
CA SER A 136 -2.72 -5.50 16.89
C SER A 136 -3.57 -4.42 17.55
N LYS A 137 -4.86 -4.73 17.78
CA LYS A 137 -5.75 -3.90 18.61
C LYS A 137 -5.14 -3.63 19.99
N ASN A 138 -4.51 -4.64 20.60
CA ASN A 138 -3.84 -4.48 21.90
C ASN A 138 -2.60 -3.57 21.84
N ASP A 139 -1.83 -3.62 20.76
CA ASP A 139 -0.66 -2.74 20.58
C ASP A 139 -1.13 -1.29 20.38
N PHE A 140 -2.27 -1.11 19.68
CA PHE A 140 -2.91 0.17 19.43
C PHE A 140 -3.51 0.81 20.69
N ASP A 141 -4.06 0.02 21.61
CA ASP A 141 -4.56 0.50 22.90
C ASP A 141 -3.42 0.72 23.91
N GLY A 142 -2.27 0.08 23.69
CA GLY A 142 -1.15 -0.01 24.62
C GLY A 142 -1.35 -1.12 25.66
N HIS A 143 -0.25 -1.74 26.08
CA HIS A 143 -0.28 -2.84 27.03
C HIS A 143 -0.37 -2.33 28.48
N GLN A 144 -1.59 -2.10 28.93
CA GLN A 144 -1.89 -1.67 30.30
C GLN A 144 -1.20 -2.56 31.34
N GLY A 145 -0.53 -1.95 32.32
CA GLY A 145 0.21 -2.65 33.36
C GLY A 145 1.60 -3.16 32.98
N THR A 146 2.11 -2.82 31.78
CA THR A 146 3.48 -3.12 31.36
C THR A 146 4.30 -1.83 31.13
N SER A 147 5.59 -1.97 30.83
CA SER A 147 6.46 -0.85 30.44
C SER A 147 6.10 -0.23 29.07
N ILE A 148 5.30 -0.92 28.27
CA ILE A 148 4.86 -0.46 26.93
C ILE A 148 3.35 -0.23 27.00
N ASN A 149 2.95 0.71 27.86
CA ASN A 149 1.55 1.07 28.11
C ASN A 149 1.03 2.17 27.17
N TYR A 150 1.70 2.39 26.04
CA TYR A 150 1.37 3.40 25.05
C TYR A 150 1.05 2.75 23.69
N PRO A 151 0.19 3.40 22.87
CA PRO A 151 -0.07 2.98 21.50
C PRO A 151 1.20 2.91 20.65
N HIS A 152 1.45 1.77 20.02
CA HIS A 152 2.62 1.56 19.19
C HIS A 152 2.36 0.57 18.06
N TYR A 153 3.26 0.54 17.09
CA TYR A 153 3.30 -0.51 16.06
C TYR A 153 4.68 -1.17 16.03
N HIS A 154 4.72 -2.32 15.37
CA HIS A 154 5.94 -3.04 15.08
C HIS A 154 6.35 -2.81 13.63
N PHE A 155 7.66 -2.68 13.44
CA PHE A 155 8.28 -2.47 12.14
C PHE A 155 9.29 -3.59 11.89
N GLN A 156 9.16 -4.27 10.76
CA GLN A 156 10.14 -5.22 10.27
C GLN A 156 10.80 -4.65 9.01
N MET A 157 12.09 -4.91 8.88
CA MET A 157 12.85 -4.62 7.66
C MET A 157 13.66 -5.85 7.26
N ARG A 158 13.47 -6.34 6.04
CA ARG A 158 14.27 -7.39 5.41
C ARG A 158 15.10 -6.81 4.26
N ILE A 159 16.28 -7.37 4.06
CA ILE A 159 17.17 -7.03 2.94
C ILE A 159 17.63 -8.35 2.34
N ASP A 160 17.38 -8.55 1.05
CA ASP A 160 17.62 -9.83 0.36
C ASP A 160 16.95 -11.01 1.10
N GLY A 161 15.73 -10.79 1.62
CA GLY A 161 14.97 -11.75 2.45
C GLY A 161 15.53 -11.98 3.87
N ARG A 162 16.69 -11.41 4.21
CA ARG A 162 17.35 -11.60 5.51
C ARG A 162 16.90 -10.55 6.53
N GLN A 163 16.85 -10.94 7.80
CA GLN A 163 16.43 -10.02 8.86
C GLN A 163 17.44 -8.88 9.03
N PHE A 164 16.93 -7.65 9.02
CA PHE A 164 17.70 -6.46 9.41
C PHE A 164 17.09 -5.78 10.62
N ILE A 165 15.78 -5.57 10.63
CA ILE A 165 14.98 -5.17 11.80
C ILE A 165 13.86 -6.20 11.96
N ASN A 166 13.71 -6.76 13.16
CA ASN A 166 12.65 -7.68 13.51
C ASN A 166 11.50 -6.95 14.22
N PHE A 167 10.28 -7.51 14.17
CA PHE A 167 9.11 -6.91 14.84
C PHE A 167 9.35 -6.62 16.33
N ASN A 168 10.07 -7.50 17.03
CA ASN A 168 10.33 -7.36 18.47
C ASN A 168 11.51 -6.43 18.78
N ASP A 169 12.21 -5.89 17.78
CA ASP A 169 13.35 -4.99 18.02
C ASP A 169 12.88 -3.63 18.53
N PHE A 170 11.72 -3.13 18.06
CA PHE A 170 11.21 -1.81 18.41
C PHE A 170 9.70 -1.82 18.59
N HIS A 171 9.24 -1.11 19.63
CA HIS A 171 7.84 -0.71 19.81
C HIS A 171 7.76 0.75 19.39
N VAL A 172 7.40 0.99 18.13
CA VAL A 172 7.47 2.34 17.55
C VAL A 172 6.23 3.12 17.99
N PRO A 173 6.37 4.19 18.79
CA PRO A 173 5.22 4.93 19.30
C PRO A 173 4.47 5.63 18.17
N PHE A 174 3.15 5.62 18.22
CA PHE A 174 2.36 6.50 17.37
C PHE A 174 2.42 7.93 17.89
N THR A 175 2.50 8.91 16.98
CA THR A 175 2.32 10.32 17.33
C THR A 175 0.83 10.63 17.57
N ASP A 176 0.53 11.77 18.18
CA ASP A 176 -0.87 12.20 18.34
C ASP A 176 -1.58 12.37 16.98
N TYR A 177 -0.85 12.80 15.94
CA TYR A 177 -1.39 12.91 14.59
C TYR A 177 -1.66 11.54 13.97
N ASP A 178 -0.76 10.56 14.16
CA ASP A 178 -0.99 9.19 13.69
C ASP A 178 -2.23 8.57 14.36
N LEU A 179 -2.38 8.78 15.68
CA LEU A 179 -3.54 8.29 16.42
C LEU A 179 -4.83 8.98 15.97
N PHE A 180 -4.80 10.29 15.71
CA PHE A 180 -5.93 11.02 15.13
C PHE A 180 -6.36 10.40 13.80
N VAL A 181 -5.42 10.21 12.87
CA VAL A 181 -5.71 9.67 11.53
C VAL A 181 -6.24 8.24 11.61
N LEU A 182 -5.55 7.37 12.36
CA LEU A 182 -5.93 5.95 12.45
C LEU A 182 -7.28 5.76 13.13
N LYS A 183 -7.55 6.45 14.24
CA LYS A 183 -8.83 6.32 14.95
C LYS A 183 -10.00 6.83 14.11
N ASN A 184 -9.88 8.00 13.50
CA ASN A 184 -10.95 8.50 12.62
C ASN A 184 -11.16 7.59 11.40
N SER A 185 -10.08 7.02 10.82
CA SER A 185 -10.22 6.09 9.70
C SER A 185 -10.94 4.79 10.09
N ILE A 186 -10.85 4.35 11.35
CA ILE A 186 -11.53 3.14 11.85
C ILE A 186 -12.98 3.44 12.25
N GLU A 187 -13.20 4.49 13.03
CA GLU A 187 -14.48 4.77 13.69
C GLU A 187 -15.40 5.66 12.85
N GLN A 188 -14.84 6.48 11.96
CA GLN A 188 -15.52 7.57 11.25
C GLN A 188 -15.30 7.48 9.72
N SER A 189 -15.18 6.25 9.22
CA SER A 189 -14.83 5.98 7.82
C SER A 189 -15.88 6.42 6.80
N ASP A 190 -17.09 6.78 7.22
CA ASP A 190 -18.17 7.30 6.39
C ASP A 190 -17.86 8.71 5.85
N TRP A 191 -17.21 9.56 6.64
CA TRP A 191 -16.88 10.94 6.26
C TRP A 191 -15.38 11.24 6.26
N PHE A 192 -14.59 10.59 7.12
CA PHE A 192 -13.15 10.78 7.17
C PHE A 192 -12.45 9.74 6.30
N LYS A 193 -11.78 10.21 5.25
CA LYS A 193 -10.95 9.39 4.36
C LYS A 193 -9.52 9.91 4.39
N GLN A 194 -8.59 9.06 4.80
CA GLN A 194 -7.17 9.30 4.63
C GLN A 194 -6.56 8.17 3.81
N ASP A 195 -5.75 8.54 2.83
CA ASP A 195 -4.94 7.62 2.05
C ASP A 195 -3.53 8.21 1.82
N PHE A 196 -2.71 7.48 1.07
CA PHE A 196 -1.35 7.88 0.73
C PHE A 196 -1.25 8.51 -0.68
N GLY A 197 -2.38 8.92 -1.24
CA GLY A 197 -2.55 9.36 -2.62
C GLY A 197 -2.37 8.23 -3.64
N ALA A 198 -2.53 8.57 -4.93
CA ALA A 198 -2.35 7.62 -6.02
C ALA A 198 -0.94 6.99 -6.03
N ILE A 199 0.09 7.77 -5.71
CA ILE A 199 1.47 7.28 -5.69
C ILE A 199 1.83 6.49 -4.43
N GLY A 200 0.95 6.43 -3.43
CA GLY A 200 1.10 5.59 -2.24
C GLY A 200 0.08 4.45 -2.15
N SER A 201 -0.76 4.30 -3.18
CA SER A 201 -1.78 3.25 -3.24
C SER A 201 -1.16 1.85 -3.34
N GLY A 202 -1.77 0.88 -2.67
CA GLY A 202 -1.36 -0.53 -2.72
C GLY A 202 -2.39 -1.43 -3.39
N MET A 203 -2.21 -2.74 -3.22
CA MET A 203 -3.02 -3.77 -3.85
C MET A 203 -4.50 -3.69 -3.47
N GLN A 204 -4.85 -3.28 -2.25
CA GLN A 204 -6.27 -3.10 -1.88
C GLN A 204 -6.97 -2.08 -2.79
N LYS A 205 -6.28 -0.98 -3.14
CA LYS A 205 -6.84 0.01 -4.06
C LYS A 205 -6.96 -0.54 -5.48
N ALA A 206 -6.02 -1.38 -5.90
CA ALA A 206 -6.03 -2.03 -7.21
C ALA A 206 -7.26 -2.92 -7.40
N VAL A 207 -7.51 -3.82 -6.45
CA VAL A 207 -8.66 -4.76 -6.52
C VAL A 207 -10.01 -4.10 -6.23
N SER A 208 -10.02 -2.87 -5.72
CA SER A 208 -11.25 -2.09 -5.51
C SER A 208 -11.74 -1.35 -6.76
N VAL A 209 -10.99 -1.39 -7.87
CA VAL A 209 -11.39 -0.79 -9.15
C VAL A 209 -12.49 -1.64 -9.79
N ASP A 210 -13.44 -1.01 -10.51
CA ASP A 210 -14.50 -1.73 -11.21
C ASP A 210 -13.92 -2.76 -12.21
N LEU A 211 -14.54 -3.94 -12.27
CA LEU A 211 -14.08 -5.02 -13.12
C LEU A 211 -14.04 -4.63 -14.61
N ASN A 212 -15.02 -3.85 -15.08
CA ASN A 212 -15.06 -3.44 -16.49
C ASN A 212 -13.93 -2.45 -16.78
N ASP A 213 -13.68 -1.51 -15.87
CA ASP A 213 -12.56 -0.56 -15.99
C ASP A 213 -11.21 -1.31 -16.03
N ILE A 214 -11.05 -2.34 -15.18
CA ILE A 214 -9.86 -3.21 -15.20
C ILE A 214 -9.73 -3.89 -16.56
N LEU A 215 -10.79 -4.55 -17.05
CA LEU A 215 -10.74 -5.30 -18.31
C LEU A 215 -10.48 -4.38 -19.51
N GLU A 216 -11.05 -3.18 -19.51
CA GLU A 216 -10.93 -2.22 -20.59
C GLU A 216 -9.56 -1.54 -20.61
N HIS A 217 -9.02 -1.16 -19.45
CA HIS A 217 -7.83 -0.31 -19.36
C HIS A 217 -6.53 -1.07 -19.05
N THR A 218 -6.58 -2.35 -18.72
CA THR A 218 -5.38 -3.17 -18.57
C THR A 218 -4.79 -3.60 -19.91
N THR A 219 -3.50 -3.90 -19.88
CA THR A 219 -2.76 -4.50 -20.99
C THR A 219 -2.16 -5.82 -20.54
N ARG A 220 -1.95 -6.72 -21.50
CA ARG A 220 -1.30 -8.00 -21.23
C ARG A 220 0.18 -7.79 -20.92
N SER A 221 0.66 -8.42 -19.86
CA SER A 221 2.10 -8.57 -19.59
C SER A 221 2.58 -9.92 -20.12
N ASP A 222 3.77 -9.95 -20.74
CA ASP A 222 4.46 -11.19 -21.08
C ASP A 222 5.31 -11.72 -19.90
N ASN A 223 5.48 -10.92 -18.85
CA ASN A 223 6.19 -11.28 -17.63
C ASN A 223 5.21 -11.29 -16.44
N GLU A 224 4.98 -12.47 -15.86
CA GLU A 224 4.10 -12.64 -14.68
C GLU A 224 4.62 -11.86 -13.46
N ASP A 225 5.93 -11.74 -13.30
CA ASP A 225 6.56 -10.97 -12.22
C ASP A 225 6.32 -9.46 -12.35
N GLU A 226 5.93 -8.98 -13.54
CA GLU A 226 5.61 -7.59 -13.83
C GLU A 226 4.09 -7.33 -13.87
N ALA A 227 3.26 -8.36 -13.80
CA ALA A 227 1.81 -8.20 -13.76
C ALA A 227 1.35 -7.62 -12.42
N VAL A 228 0.28 -6.82 -12.46
CA VAL A 228 -0.42 -6.32 -11.26
C VAL A 228 -1.55 -7.28 -10.87
N TYR A 229 -2.23 -7.81 -11.88
CA TYR A 229 -3.40 -8.67 -11.72
C TYR A 229 -3.18 -10.04 -12.37
N HIS A 230 -3.82 -11.06 -11.81
CA HIS A 230 -4.04 -12.34 -12.44
C HIS A 230 -5.51 -12.44 -12.89
N PHE A 231 -5.74 -12.82 -14.14
CA PHE A 231 -7.09 -12.95 -14.71
C PHE A 231 -7.40 -14.43 -14.93
N SER A 232 -8.42 -14.94 -14.25
CA SER A 232 -8.97 -16.28 -14.50
C SER A 232 -10.28 -16.15 -15.27
N THR A 233 -10.33 -16.71 -16.48
CA THR A 233 -11.51 -16.63 -17.37
C THR A 233 -12.14 -18.01 -17.55
N MET A 234 -13.43 -18.11 -17.23
CA MET A 234 -14.26 -19.29 -17.46
C MET A 234 -15.29 -18.99 -18.54
N ILE A 235 -15.40 -19.90 -19.51
CA ILE A 235 -16.35 -19.77 -20.62
C ILE A 235 -17.29 -20.97 -20.58
N ASP A 236 -18.56 -20.72 -20.31
CA ASP A 236 -19.63 -21.71 -20.41
C ASP A 236 -20.33 -21.58 -21.76
N ALA A 237 -20.01 -22.52 -22.65
CA ALA A 237 -20.45 -22.57 -24.03
C ALA A 237 -21.25 -23.86 -24.33
N ARG A 238 -21.95 -24.41 -23.32
CA ARG A 238 -22.69 -25.68 -23.46
C ARG A 238 -23.73 -25.66 -24.59
N ASP A 239 -24.39 -24.53 -24.80
CA ASP A 239 -25.44 -24.38 -25.83
C ASP A 239 -24.89 -23.99 -27.21
N ASN A 240 -23.69 -23.41 -27.25
CA ASN A 240 -23.02 -22.96 -28.48
C ASN A 240 -21.53 -23.30 -28.41
N PRO A 241 -21.14 -24.55 -28.71
CA PRO A 241 -19.76 -25.01 -28.58
C PRO A 241 -18.78 -24.12 -29.34
N ILE A 242 -17.63 -23.87 -28.72
CA ILE A 242 -16.55 -23.06 -29.27
C ILE A 242 -15.45 -24.01 -29.77
N SER A 243 -14.98 -23.78 -30.99
CA SER A 243 -13.90 -24.57 -31.57
C SER A 243 -12.53 -24.17 -30.99
N GLY A 244 -11.56 -25.08 -31.05
CA GLY A 244 -10.18 -24.76 -30.68
C GLY A 244 -9.56 -23.68 -31.58
N GLU A 245 -9.98 -23.59 -32.84
CA GLU A 245 -9.56 -22.54 -33.77
C GLU A 245 -10.08 -21.16 -33.35
N GLU A 246 -11.34 -21.05 -32.95
CA GLU A 246 -11.89 -19.80 -32.40
C GLU A 246 -11.15 -19.35 -31.14
N ILE A 247 -10.77 -20.28 -30.24
CA ILE A 247 -9.96 -19.96 -29.05
C ILE A 247 -8.59 -19.43 -29.45
N TYR A 248 -7.95 -20.09 -30.41
CA TYR A 248 -6.65 -19.66 -30.92
C TYR A 248 -6.72 -18.27 -31.57
N GLU A 249 -7.75 -17.99 -32.37
CA GLU A 249 -7.97 -16.65 -32.93
C GLU A 249 -8.16 -15.57 -31.86
N MET A 250 -8.89 -15.87 -30.78
CA MET A 250 -9.05 -14.94 -29.65
C MET A 250 -7.71 -14.64 -28.98
N GLN A 251 -6.85 -15.65 -28.81
CA GLN A 251 -5.52 -15.47 -28.27
C GLN A 251 -4.64 -14.60 -29.19
N GLN A 252 -4.62 -14.90 -30.50
CA GLN A 252 -3.87 -14.10 -31.48
C GLN A 252 -4.38 -12.64 -31.52
N GLU A 253 -5.68 -12.42 -31.37
CA GLU A 253 -6.25 -11.07 -31.29
C GLU A 253 -5.83 -10.35 -30.01
N ALA A 254 -5.81 -11.03 -28.86
CA ALA A 254 -5.32 -10.49 -27.60
C ALA A 254 -3.85 -10.05 -27.71
N GLU A 255 -2.99 -10.91 -28.28
CA GLU A 255 -1.59 -10.61 -28.54
C GLU A 255 -1.42 -9.40 -29.48
N ARG A 256 -2.14 -9.39 -30.61
CA ARG A 256 -2.06 -8.30 -31.60
C ARG A 256 -2.57 -6.96 -31.07
N THR A 257 -3.57 -6.95 -30.20
CA THR A 257 -4.18 -5.73 -29.66
C THR A 257 -3.59 -5.29 -28.32
N GLY A 258 -2.82 -6.14 -27.67
CA GLY A 258 -2.33 -5.93 -26.30
C GLY A 258 -3.40 -6.03 -25.22
N LYS A 259 -4.65 -6.40 -25.58
CA LYS A 259 -5.75 -6.59 -24.63
C LYS A 259 -5.65 -7.96 -23.96
N SER A 260 -6.30 -8.08 -22.81
CA SER A 260 -6.41 -9.37 -22.12
C SER A 260 -7.28 -10.34 -22.94
N PHE A 261 -6.98 -11.65 -22.83
CA PHE A 261 -7.85 -12.69 -23.39
C PHE A 261 -9.28 -12.57 -22.85
N ALA A 262 -9.43 -12.24 -21.56
CA ALA A 262 -10.73 -12.02 -20.92
C ALA A 262 -11.58 -10.96 -21.65
N TYR A 263 -10.99 -9.81 -21.96
CA TYR A 263 -11.67 -8.74 -22.69
C TYR A 263 -12.10 -9.19 -24.09
N ILE A 264 -11.20 -9.85 -24.83
CA ILE A 264 -11.50 -10.36 -26.18
C ILE A 264 -12.61 -11.41 -26.13
N ALA A 265 -12.55 -12.35 -25.19
CA ALA A 265 -13.55 -13.40 -25.01
C ALA A 265 -14.93 -12.82 -24.68
N GLN A 266 -15.01 -11.85 -23.76
CA GLN A 266 -16.27 -11.17 -23.43
C GLN A 266 -16.89 -10.48 -24.65
N LYS A 267 -16.07 -9.87 -25.51
CA LYS A 267 -16.54 -9.17 -26.70
C LYS A 267 -16.99 -10.13 -27.80
N ARG A 268 -16.18 -11.14 -28.13
CA ARG A 268 -16.45 -12.08 -29.24
C ARG A 268 -17.59 -13.06 -28.93
N LEU A 269 -17.72 -13.45 -27.68
CA LEU A 269 -18.70 -14.45 -27.26
C LEU A 269 -19.96 -13.83 -26.66
N LYS A 270 -20.09 -12.51 -26.75
CA LYS A 270 -21.27 -11.77 -26.32
C LYS A 270 -22.51 -12.41 -26.94
N ASP A 271 -23.52 -12.64 -26.09
CA ASP A 271 -24.80 -13.26 -26.45
C ASP A 271 -24.74 -14.73 -26.92
N ARG A 272 -23.53 -15.33 -27.06
CA ARG A 272 -23.32 -16.73 -27.49
C ARG A 272 -22.96 -17.67 -26.34
N ALA A 273 -22.10 -17.20 -25.43
CA ALA A 273 -21.63 -17.99 -24.30
C ALA A 273 -21.56 -17.12 -23.04
N LYS A 274 -21.64 -17.75 -21.87
CA LYS A 274 -21.48 -17.04 -20.61
C LYS A 274 -20.00 -16.99 -20.26
N VAL A 275 -19.41 -15.80 -20.35
CA VAL A 275 -18.03 -15.54 -19.96
C VAL A 275 -18.00 -14.95 -18.55
N GLN A 276 -17.23 -15.56 -17.66
CA GLN A 276 -16.99 -15.08 -16.31
C GLN A 276 -15.49 -14.84 -16.14
N THR A 277 -15.12 -13.69 -15.57
CA THR A 277 -13.73 -13.36 -15.27
C THR A 277 -13.60 -13.04 -13.80
N VAL A 278 -12.62 -13.67 -13.15
CA VAL A 278 -12.17 -13.33 -11.81
C VAL A 278 -10.84 -12.60 -11.96
N VAL A 279 -10.75 -11.41 -11.37
CA VAL A 279 -9.52 -10.64 -11.27
C VAL A 279 -9.04 -10.77 -9.83
N SER A 280 -7.81 -11.26 -9.67
CA SER A 280 -7.13 -11.33 -8.37
C SER A 280 -5.80 -10.57 -8.44
N PRO A 281 -5.18 -10.27 -7.29
CA PRO A 281 -3.78 -9.88 -7.27
C PRO A 281 -2.91 -10.91 -8.00
N ALA A 282 -1.83 -10.44 -8.63
CA ALA A 282 -0.82 -11.34 -9.17
C ALA A 282 -0.02 -12.00 -8.05
N ASP A 283 0.46 -13.23 -8.27
CA ASP A 283 1.28 -13.98 -7.30
C ASP A 283 2.62 -13.30 -6.97
N SER A 284 3.01 -12.28 -7.76
CA SER A 284 4.25 -11.51 -7.58
C SER A 284 4.17 -10.42 -6.51
N ILE A 285 3.00 -10.20 -5.88
CA ILE A 285 2.89 -9.29 -4.73
C ILE A 285 3.68 -9.85 -3.54
N PRO A 286 4.24 -8.98 -2.67
CA PRO A 286 4.92 -9.47 -1.47
C PRO A 286 3.91 -10.07 -0.47
N ASP A 287 4.30 -11.11 0.25
CA ASP A 287 3.49 -11.62 1.37
C ASP A 287 3.42 -10.60 2.53
N ILE A 288 2.28 -10.54 3.22
CA ILE A 288 2.18 -9.84 4.51
C ILE A 288 2.96 -10.64 5.56
N ALA A 289 4.13 -10.15 5.97
CA ALA A 289 4.97 -10.88 6.91
C ALA A 289 4.31 -10.95 8.29
N SER A 290 4.13 -12.16 8.81
CA SER A 290 3.49 -12.37 10.11
C SER A 290 4.50 -12.32 11.27
N ARG A 291 4.05 -11.79 12.41
CA ARG A 291 4.77 -11.92 13.69
C ARG A 291 4.58 -13.36 14.17
N THR A 292 5.67 -14.08 14.42
CA THR A 292 5.59 -15.46 14.94
C THR A 292 4.85 -15.46 16.28
N GLU A 293 3.68 -16.11 16.35
CA GLU A 293 2.95 -16.23 17.61
C GLU A 293 3.75 -17.12 18.56
N HIS A 294 4.21 -16.56 19.67
CA HIS A 294 4.72 -17.37 20.76
C HIS A 294 3.57 -18.17 21.35
N LYS A 295 3.56 -19.50 21.15
CA LYS A 295 2.71 -20.40 21.93
C LYS A 295 2.97 -20.11 23.41
N ARG A 296 1.94 -19.72 24.16
CA ARG A 296 2.01 -19.63 25.62
C ARG A 296 2.53 -20.97 26.13
N ARG A 297 3.67 -20.94 26.82
CA ARG A 297 4.18 -22.08 27.60
C ARG A 297 3.36 -22.23 28.87
#